data_AF-A0A5J4NDQ9-F1
#
_entry.id   AF-A0A5J4NDQ9-F1
#
_cell.length_a   1.000
_cell.length_b   1.000
_cell.length_c   1.000
_cell.angle_alpha   90.00
_cell.angle_beta   90.00
_cell.angle_gamma   90.00
#
_symmetry.space_group_name_H-M   'P 1'
#
loop_
_entity.id
_entity.type
_entity.pdbx_description
1 polymer ?
#
loop_
_entity_poly.entity_id
_entity_poly.type
_entity_poly.pdbx_seq_one_letter_code
_entity_poly.pdbx_strand_id
1 'polypeptide(L)'
;MKLLHFFVCTIVCLAQANHPKRLSKAEFRACVKKCGDQYEDCSRLISHLWRKFSENKDQIMKSMIRCCLQGEVDHKAAATLSFATCVRENCRAEMWG
;
A
#
# COMPACT_ATOMS: atom_id res chain seq x y z
N MET A 1 9.90 -27.88 -37.59
CA MET A 1 10.49 -26.88 -36.66
C MET A 1 9.97 -25.44 -36.82
N LYS A 2 9.40 -25.01 -37.96
CA LYS A 2 8.84 -23.64 -38.09
C LYS A 2 7.52 -23.41 -37.33
N LEU A 3 6.66 -24.42 -37.22
CA LEU A 3 5.40 -24.33 -36.45
C LEU A 3 5.61 -24.22 -34.92
N LEU A 4 6.67 -24.83 -34.38
CA LEU A 4 6.95 -24.80 -32.94
C LEU A 4 7.33 -23.40 -32.46
N HIS A 5 8.08 -22.64 -33.28
CA HIS A 5 8.42 -21.25 -32.98
C HIS A 5 7.21 -20.30 -33.03
N PHE A 6 6.25 -20.57 -33.93
CA PHE A 6 5.03 -19.76 -34.02
C PHE A 6 4.12 -19.95 -32.79
N PHE A 7 4.06 -21.18 -32.26
CA PHE A 7 3.25 -21.52 -31.08
C PHE A 7 3.84 -20.94 -29.79
N VAL A 8 5.18 -20.94 -29.65
CA VAL A 8 5.84 -20.32 -28.50
C VAL A 8 5.65 -18.79 -28.51
N CYS A 9 5.68 -18.16 -29.69
CA CYS A 9 5.49 -16.71 -29.82
C CYS A 9 4.08 -16.26 -29.38
N THR A 10 3.05 -17.05 -29.74
CA THR A 10 1.65 -16.75 -29.37
C THR A 10 1.40 -16.90 -27.86
N ILE A 11 2.02 -17.88 -27.20
CA ILE A 11 1.88 -18.08 -25.74
C ILE A 11 2.56 -16.94 -24.96
N VAL A 12 3.72 -16.46 -25.41
CA VAL A 12 4.46 -15.38 -24.72
C VAL A 12 3.74 -14.03 -24.83
N CYS A 13 3.11 -13.72 -25.96
CA CYS A 13 2.36 -12.47 -26.12
C CYS A 13 1.11 -12.37 -25.23
N LEU A 14 0.44 -13.48 -24.94
CA LEU A 14 -0.75 -13.49 -24.07
C LEU A 14 -0.43 -13.21 -22.60
N ALA A 15 0.81 -13.50 -22.16
CA ALA A 15 1.23 -13.26 -20.78
C ALA A 15 1.52 -11.77 -20.47
N GLN A 16 1.75 -10.92 -21.48
CA GLN A 16 2.08 -9.50 -21.30
C GLN A 16 0.85 -8.58 -21.15
N ALA A 17 -0.37 -9.09 -21.32
CA ALA A 17 -1.59 -8.28 -21.23
C ALA A 17 -2.07 -7.98 -19.80
N ASN A 18 -1.48 -8.61 -18.78
CA ASN A 18 -1.92 -8.51 -17.38
C ASN A 18 -1.14 -7.49 -16.54
N HIS A 19 -0.71 -6.37 -17.13
CA HIS A 19 -0.26 -5.25 -16.30
C HIS A 19 -1.47 -4.65 -15.57
N PRO A 20 -1.46 -4.59 -14.22
CA PRO A 20 -2.56 -4.03 -13.47
C PRO A 20 -2.76 -2.57 -13.90
N LYS A 21 -3.91 -2.29 -14.52
CA LYS A 21 -4.26 -0.95 -15.01
C LYS A 21 -4.15 0.07 -13.88
N ARG A 22 -3.49 1.21 -14.12
CA ARG A 22 -3.43 2.30 -13.13
C ARG A 22 -4.84 2.80 -12.84
N LEU A 23 -5.13 3.07 -11.57
CA LEU A 23 -6.37 3.73 -11.16
C LEU A 23 -6.40 5.15 -11.73
N SER A 24 -7.60 5.63 -12.08
CA SER A 24 -7.80 7.05 -12.30
C SER A 24 -7.53 7.83 -11.01
N LYS A 25 -7.28 9.14 -11.13
CA LYS A 25 -7.06 10.01 -9.97
C LYS A 25 -8.21 9.95 -8.95
N ALA A 26 -9.46 9.85 -9.43
CA ALA A 26 -10.64 9.77 -8.56
C ALA A 26 -10.70 8.42 -7.81
N GLU A 27 -10.49 7.31 -8.52
CA GLU A 27 -10.45 5.97 -7.92
C GLU A 27 -9.30 5.84 -6.91
N PHE A 28 -8.11 6.35 -7.26
CA PHE A 28 -6.97 6.35 -6.36
C PHE A 28 -7.25 7.14 -5.07
N ARG A 29 -7.83 8.34 -5.19
CA ARG A 29 -8.20 9.15 -4.02
C ARG A 29 -9.24 8.46 -3.15
N ALA A 30 -10.26 7.85 -3.75
CA ALA A 30 -11.27 7.11 -3.01
C ALA A 30 -10.65 5.90 -2.28
N CYS A 31 -9.73 5.19 -2.94
CA CYS A 31 -9.02 4.07 -2.33
C CYS A 31 -8.16 4.51 -1.14
N VAL A 32 -7.31 5.54 -1.33
CA VAL A 32 -6.47 6.08 -0.27
C VAL A 32 -7.30 6.58 0.91
N LYS A 33 -8.43 7.25 0.64
CA LYS A 33 -9.36 7.66 1.70
C LYS A 33 -9.88 6.46 2.48
N LYS A 34 -10.35 5.40 1.80
CA LYS A 34 -10.85 4.20 2.46
C LYS A 34 -9.77 3.54 3.34
N CYS A 35 -8.54 3.44 2.86
CA CYS A 35 -7.43 2.97 3.69
C CYS A 35 -7.16 3.92 4.88
N GLY A 36 -7.26 5.23 4.69
CA GLY A 36 -7.11 6.22 5.77
C GLY A 36 -8.17 6.07 6.85
N ASP A 37 -9.44 5.95 6.45
CA ASP A 37 -10.58 5.76 7.35
C ASP A 37 -10.40 4.51 8.23
N GLN A 38 -9.83 3.43 7.69
CA GLN A 38 -9.56 2.19 8.43
C GLN A 38 -8.56 2.36 9.59
N TYR A 39 -7.60 3.29 9.49
CA TYR A 39 -6.56 3.50 10.51
C TYR A 39 -6.64 4.87 11.18
N GLU A 40 -7.72 5.61 10.92
CA GLU A 40 -7.95 6.93 11.52
C GLU A 40 -7.94 6.82 13.05
N ASP A 41 -8.67 5.85 13.60
CA ASP A 41 -8.74 5.62 15.05
C ASP A 41 -7.35 5.31 15.66
N CYS A 42 -6.52 4.54 14.94
CA CYS A 42 -5.16 4.21 15.36
C CYS A 42 -4.29 5.48 15.46
N SER A 43 -4.38 6.36 14.46
CA SER A 43 -3.62 7.62 14.45
C SER A 43 -4.20 8.71 15.38
N ARG A 44 -5.49 8.67 15.67
CA ARG A 44 -6.16 9.67 16.54
C ARG A 44 -5.60 9.64 17.98
N LEU A 45 -5.13 8.47 18.43
CA LEU A 45 -4.54 8.27 19.75
C LEU A 45 -3.31 9.15 20.01
N ILE A 46 -2.62 9.62 18.97
CA ILE A 46 -1.43 10.48 19.12
C ILE A 46 -1.69 11.95 18.85
N SER A 47 -2.93 12.35 18.51
CA SER A 47 -3.30 13.75 18.23
C SER A 47 -2.84 14.73 19.32
N HIS A 48 -3.04 14.37 20.59
CA HIS A 48 -2.67 15.18 21.74
C HIS A 48 -1.16 15.26 22.00
N LEU A 49 -0.38 14.27 21.53
CA LEU A 49 1.07 14.20 21.76
C LEU A 49 1.83 15.21 20.90
N TRP A 50 1.27 15.61 19.75
CA TRP A 50 1.89 16.56 18.83
C TRP A 50 2.13 17.94 19.43
N ARG A 51 1.30 18.38 20.40
CA ARG A 51 1.46 19.68 21.07
C ARG A 51 2.82 19.81 21.77
N LYS A 52 3.38 18.69 22.22
CA LYS A 52 4.72 18.62 22.82
C LYS A 52 5.58 17.61 22.07
N PHE A 53 5.71 17.81 20.76
CA PHE A 53 6.40 16.88 19.87
C PHE A 53 7.79 16.49 20.38
N SER A 54 8.62 17.46 20.81
CA SER A 54 9.99 17.17 21.27
C SER A 54 10.04 16.19 22.44
N GLU A 55 9.08 16.27 23.36
CA GLU A 55 8.98 15.38 24.52
C GLU A 55 8.39 14.01 24.15
N ASN A 56 7.51 13.96 23.14
CA ASN A 56 6.74 12.77 22.77
C ASN A 56 7.20 12.10 21.48
N LYS A 57 8.29 12.55 20.86
CA LYS A 57 8.71 12.14 19.51
C LYS A 57 8.79 10.61 19.38
N ASP A 58 9.32 9.93 20.39
CA ASP A 58 9.50 8.47 20.34
C ASP A 58 8.16 7.74 20.44
N GLN A 59 7.21 8.28 21.21
CA GLN A 59 5.86 7.72 21.31
C GLN A 59 5.07 7.95 20.02
N ILE A 60 5.18 9.15 19.44
CA ILE A 60 4.60 9.50 18.14
C ILE A 60 5.13 8.56 17.05
N MET A 61 6.46 8.40 16.96
CA MET A 61 7.08 7.53 15.96
C MET A 61 6.67 6.07 16.13
N LYS A 62 6.64 5.55 17.36
CA LYS A 62 6.18 4.18 17.63
C LYS A 62 4.74 3.95 17.15
N SER A 63 3.85 4.91 17.41
CA SER A 63 2.45 4.82 16.96
C SER A 63 2.33 4.96 15.45
N MET A 64 3.03 5.90 14.84
CA MET A 64 3.05 6.08 13.38
C MET A 64 3.56 4.84 12.66
N ILE A 65 4.66 4.24 13.14
CA ILE A 65 5.19 3.00 12.56
C ILE A 65 4.13 1.90 12.65
N ARG A 66 3.54 1.70 13.83
CA ARG A 66 2.50 0.67 14.03
C ARG A 66 1.28 0.88 13.13
N CYS A 67 0.71 2.08 13.14
CA CYS A 67 -0.54 2.36 12.43
C CYS A 67 -0.34 2.47 10.91
N CYS A 68 0.78 3.05 10.49
CA CYS A 68 0.95 3.47 9.11
C CYS A 68 1.91 2.60 8.31
N LEU A 69 2.96 2.09 8.94
CA LEU A 69 4.09 1.47 8.22
C LEU A 69 4.28 -0.02 8.54
N GLN A 70 3.58 -0.59 9.52
CA GLN A 70 3.82 -1.98 9.90
C GLN A 70 3.63 -2.95 8.71
N GLY A 71 4.69 -3.68 8.33
CA GLY A 71 4.67 -4.64 7.21
C GLY A 71 4.75 -4.02 5.81
N GLU A 72 5.09 -2.74 5.73
CA GLU A 72 5.49 -2.02 4.53
C GLU A 72 6.55 -2.75 3.67
N VAL A 73 7.57 -3.36 4.29
CA VAL A 73 8.63 -4.08 3.54
C VAL A 73 8.26 -5.52 3.19
N ASP A 74 7.37 -6.14 3.97
CA ASP A 74 6.91 -7.51 3.75
C ASP A 74 5.74 -7.54 2.76
N HIS A 75 6.02 -7.94 1.53
CA HIS A 75 5.03 -8.02 0.45
C HIS A 75 3.99 -9.12 0.66
N LYS A 76 4.17 -9.99 1.66
CA LYS A 76 3.20 -11.00 2.08
C LYS A 76 2.35 -10.54 3.27
N ALA A 77 2.63 -9.38 3.84
CA ALA A 77 1.85 -8.84 4.95
C ALA A 77 0.40 -8.56 4.51
N ALA A 78 -0.55 -8.88 5.39
CA ALA A 78 -1.96 -8.70 5.13
C ALA A 78 -2.30 -7.21 4.93
N ALA A 79 -3.22 -6.91 4.00
CA ALA A 79 -3.67 -5.56 3.71
C ALA A 79 -4.36 -4.84 4.90
N THR A 80 -4.72 -5.59 5.94
CA THR A 80 -5.34 -5.10 7.18
C THR A 80 -4.33 -4.82 8.30
N LEU A 81 -3.03 -4.93 8.03
CA LEU A 81 -2.00 -4.75 9.05
C LEU A 81 -1.69 -3.26 9.33
N SER A 82 -1.67 -2.44 8.29
CA SER A 82 -1.33 -1.02 8.36
C SER A 82 -1.87 -0.26 7.16
N PHE A 83 -1.80 1.07 7.22
CA PHE A 83 -2.12 1.92 6.07
C PHE A 83 -1.27 1.57 4.83
N ALA A 84 0.05 1.39 4.99
CA ALA A 84 0.96 1.04 3.90
C ALA A 84 0.56 -0.28 3.20
N THR A 85 0.26 -1.32 3.99
CA THR A 85 -0.16 -2.62 3.43
C THR A 85 -1.52 -2.53 2.73
N CYS A 86 -2.46 -1.73 3.25
CA CYS A 86 -3.74 -1.45 2.59
C CYS A 86 -3.56 -0.75 1.24
N VAL A 87 -2.73 0.30 1.20
CA VAL A 87 -2.50 1.10 -0.01
C VAL A 87 -1.76 0.29 -1.08
N ARG A 88 -0.81 -0.56 -0.69
CA ARG A 88 -0.11 -1.48 -1.59
C ARG A 88 -1.07 -2.41 -2.31
N GLU A 89 -1.89 -3.13 -1.55
CA GLU A 89 -2.79 -4.14 -2.11
C GLU A 89 -3.97 -3.51 -2.87
N ASN A 90 -4.65 -2.54 -2.26
CA ASN A 90 -5.91 -2.03 -2.78
C ASN A 90 -5.72 -0.87 -3.75
N CYS A 91 -4.73 -0.01 -3.51
CA CYS A 91 -4.51 1.20 -4.28
C CYS A 91 -3.35 1.09 -5.27
N ARG A 92 -2.63 -0.05 -5.27
CA ARG A 92 -1.51 -0.34 -6.19
C ARG A 92 -0.38 0.69 -6.08
N ALA A 93 -0.12 1.16 -4.86
CA ALA A 93 0.91 2.14 -4.56
C ALA A 93 1.71 1.72 -3.33
N GLU A 94 3.02 1.93 -3.38
CA GLU A 94 3.90 1.61 -2.25
C GLU A 94 4.21 2.85 -1.42
N MET A 95 4.33 2.62 -0.12
CA MET A 95 4.78 3.62 0.84
C MET A 95 6.15 3.23 1.37
N TRP A 96 6.95 4.25 1.65
CA TRP A 96 8.28 4.13 2.20
C TRP A 96 8.37 5.06 3.41
N GLY A 97 8.83 4.52 4.53
CA GLY A 97 9.01 5.24 5.80
C GLY A 97 10.43 5.73 5.99
#